data_AF-A0A963TA56-F1
#
_entry.id   AF-A0A963TA56-F1
#
_cell.length_a   1.000
_cell.length_b   1.000
_cell.length_c   1.000
_cell.angle_alpha   90.00
_cell.angle_beta   90.00
_cell.angle_gamma   90.00
#
_symmetry.space_group_name_H-M   'P 1'
#
loop_
_entity.id
_entity.type
_entity.pdbx_description
1 polymer ?
#
loop_
_entity_poly.entity_id
_entity_poly.type
_entity_poly.pdbx_seq_one_letter_code
_entity_poly.pdbx_strand_id
1 'polypeptide(L)'
;MDYIALLRKDADSDFSVDFPDFPGCVTAGTSLEEARLLAAEALALHVEGLREDGEALPAPSALDAIMADPENRAAVAFVVPVPEGPDPSVRVNITLNRSVLHRIDAHAKAHSMSRSAFLADAALKALRHDAR
;
A
#
# COMPACT_ATOMS: atom_id res chain seq x y z
N MET A 1 -0.28 4.75 2.64
CA MET A 1 -0.25 4.82 4.11
C MET A 1 1.09 4.32 4.62
N ASP A 2 1.64 4.95 5.65
CA ASP A 2 2.96 4.62 6.21
C ASP A 2 2.80 4.08 7.62
N TYR A 3 3.45 2.96 7.94
CA TYR A 3 3.42 2.35 9.27
C TYR A 3 4.80 2.32 9.91
N ILE A 4 4.83 2.27 11.23
CA ILE A 4 6.06 2.26 12.01
C ILE A 4 6.42 0.82 12.33
N ALA A 5 7.65 0.46 12.01
CA ALA A 5 8.28 -0.80 12.37
C ALA A 5 9.28 -0.56 13.50
N LEU A 6 9.37 -1.52 14.42
CA LEU A 6 10.33 -1.51 15.52
C LEU A 6 11.40 -2.56 15.25
N LEU A 7 12.64 -2.12 15.08
CA LEU A 7 13.80 -3.00 14.94
C LEU A 7 14.46 -3.21 16.32
N ARG A 8 14.67 -4.47 16.71
CA ARG A 8 15.41 -4.84 17.93
C ARG A 8 16.59 -5.75 17.58
N LYS A 9 17.63 -5.66 18.42
CA LYS A 9 18.82 -6.49 18.30
C LYS A 9 19.35 -6.82 19.70
N ASP A 10 19.20 -8.08 20.11
CA ASP A 10 19.75 -8.58 21.35
C ASP A 10 21.19 -9.08 21.15
N ALA A 11 21.91 -9.35 22.24
CA ALA A 11 23.21 -10.00 22.17
C ALA A 11 23.06 -11.39 21.53
N ASP A 12 23.91 -11.69 20.54
CA ASP A 12 23.94 -12.97 19.82
C ASP A 12 22.64 -13.38 19.08
N SER A 13 21.71 -12.45 18.83
CA SER A 13 20.50 -12.69 18.02
C SER A 13 20.60 -12.17 16.58
N ASP A 14 19.65 -12.54 15.72
CA ASP A 14 19.37 -11.79 14.48
C ASP A 14 18.67 -10.46 14.79
N PHE A 15 18.53 -9.60 13.78
CA PHE A 15 17.71 -8.39 13.89
C PHE A 15 16.25 -8.77 13.77
N SER A 16 15.44 -8.51 14.79
CA SER A 16 14.00 -8.71 14.75
C SER A 16 13.28 -7.41 14.39
N VAL A 17 12.16 -7.54 13.68
CA VAL A 17 11.26 -6.45 13.35
C VAL A 17 9.83 -6.84 13.68
N ASP A 18 9.11 -5.95 14.34
CA ASP A 18 7.68 -6.06 14.61
C ASP A 18 6.94 -4.76 14.25
N PHE A 19 5.62 -4.89 14.08
CA PHE A 19 4.73 -3.78 13.74
C PHE A 19 3.68 -3.59 14.84
N PRO A 20 3.74 -2.51 15.64
CA PRO A 20 2.77 -2.25 16.71
C PRO A 20 1.32 -2.17 16.23
N ASP A 21 1.10 -1.63 15.03
CA ASP A 21 -0.22 -1.53 14.42
C ASP A 21 -0.72 -2.87 13.83
N PHE A 22 0.16 -3.87 13.66
CA PHE A 22 -0.17 -5.20 13.14
C PHE A 22 0.34 -6.30 14.09
N PRO A 23 -0.34 -6.52 15.23
CA PRO A 23 0.07 -7.55 16.18
C PRO A 23 0.20 -8.93 15.51
N GLY A 24 1.39 -9.54 15.63
CA GLY A 24 1.70 -10.82 14.99
C GLY A 24 2.39 -10.72 13.63
N CYS A 25 2.50 -9.52 13.03
CA CYS A 25 3.38 -9.28 11.89
C CYS A 25 4.81 -9.09 12.40
N VAL A 26 5.60 -10.17 12.36
CA VAL A 26 6.99 -10.21 12.82
C VAL A 26 7.90 -10.82 11.76
N THR A 27 9.14 -10.35 11.69
CA THR A 27 10.16 -10.90 10.81
C THR A 27 11.55 -10.75 11.42
N ALA A 28 12.54 -11.43 10.88
CA ALA A 28 13.93 -11.31 11.32
C ALA A 28 14.91 -11.46 10.15
N GLY A 29 16.02 -10.73 10.22
CA GLY A 29 17.11 -10.80 9.25
C GLY A 29 18.48 -10.84 9.93
N THR A 30 19.45 -11.49 9.30
CA THR A 30 20.82 -11.62 9.81
C THR A 30 21.61 -10.31 9.72
N SER A 31 21.15 -9.39 8.87
CA SER A 31 21.68 -8.03 8.73
C SER A 31 20.57 -6.99 8.84
N LEU A 32 20.95 -5.75 9.15
CA LEU A 32 20.02 -4.61 9.20
C LEU A 32 19.31 -4.40 7.84
N GLU A 33 20.04 -4.55 6.74
CA GLU A 33 19.49 -4.38 5.39
C GLU A 33 18.47 -5.47 5.06
N GLU A 34 18.81 -6.73 5.37
CA GLU A 34 17.91 -7.86 5.21
C GLU A 34 16.65 -7.72 6.07
N ALA A 35 16.80 -7.36 7.35
CA ALA A 35 15.66 -7.17 8.25
C ALA A 35 14.71 -6.07 7.74
N ARG A 36 15.25 -4.98 7.19
CA ARG A 36 14.44 -3.90 6.61
C ARG A 36 13.70 -4.34 5.34
N LEU A 37 14.35 -5.14 4.49
CA LEU A 37 13.73 -5.70 3.29
C LEU A 37 12.59 -6.65 3.68
N LEU A 38 12.87 -7.60 4.57
CA LEU A 38 11.91 -8.57 5.05
C LEU A 38 10.74 -7.92 5.80
N ALA A 39 10.97 -6.79 6.46
CA ALA A 39 9.90 -6.02 7.11
C ALA A 39 8.88 -5.48 6.10
N ALA A 40 9.36 -4.94 4.98
CA ALA A 40 8.48 -4.46 3.91
C ALA A 40 7.69 -5.62 3.28
N GLU A 41 8.32 -6.77 3.07
CA GLU A 41 7.67 -7.97 2.54
C GLU A 41 6.63 -8.55 3.51
N ALA A 42 6.98 -8.67 4.79
CA ALA A 42 6.09 -9.18 5.83
C ALA A 42 4.84 -8.30 5.98
N LEU A 43 5.03 -6.97 6.02
CA LEU A 43 3.92 -6.02 6.10
C LEU A 43 3.04 -6.08 4.85
N ALA A 44 3.64 -6.13 3.65
CA ALA A 44 2.90 -6.22 2.40
C ALA A 44 2.05 -7.49 2.35
N LEU A 45 2.61 -8.64 2.75
CA LEU A 45 1.89 -9.92 2.80
C LEU A 45 0.74 -9.88 3.81
N HIS A 46 0.96 -9.32 5.00
CA HIS A 46 -0.06 -9.21 6.03
C HIS A 46 -1.22 -8.29 5.60
N VAL A 47 -0.89 -7.15 5.01
CA VAL A 47 -1.87 -6.20 4.45
C VAL A 47 -2.68 -6.84 3.32
N GLU A 48 -2.06 -7.63 2.45
CA GLU A 48 -2.77 -8.32 1.38
C GLU A 48 -3.77 -9.32 1.95
N GLY A 49 -3.39 -10.10 2.96
CA GLY A 49 -4.31 -11.01 3.66
C GLY A 49 -5.53 -10.28 4.23
N LEU A 50 -5.33 -9.15 4.93
CA LEU A 50 -6.43 -8.33 5.43
C LEU A 50 -7.35 -7.83 4.30
N ARG A 51 -6.78 -7.44 3.16
CA ARG A 51 -7.56 -6.99 1.99
C ARG A 51 -8.36 -8.14 1.35
N GLU A 52 -7.77 -9.32 1.22
CA GLU A 52 -8.43 -10.51 0.69
C GLU A 52 -9.61 -10.95 1.58
N ASP A 53 -9.46 -10.82 2.90
CA ASP A 53 -10.50 -11.12 3.89
C ASP A 53 -11.55 -9.99 4.03
N GLY A 54 -11.34 -8.86 3.35
CA GLY A 54 -12.23 -7.69 3.41
C GLY A 54 -12.17 -6.91 4.72
N GLU A 55 -11.10 -7.10 5.49
CA GLU A 55 -10.83 -6.39 6.73
C GLU A 55 -10.23 -5.01 6.46
N ALA A 56 -10.59 -4.04 7.30
CA ALA A 56 -10.04 -2.69 7.20
C ALA A 56 -8.62 -2.65 7.80
N LEU A 57 -7.73 -1.93 7.14
CA LEU A 57 -6.40 -1.66 7.70
C LEU A 57 -6.53 -0.73 8.92
N PRO A 58 -5.73 -0.97 9.98
CA PRO A 58 -5.68 -0.09 11.15
C PRO A 58 -5.19 1.30 10.74
N ALA A 59 -5.62 2.34 11.45
CA ALA A 59 -5.06 3.67 11.24
C ALA A 59 -3.61 3.72 11.76
N PRO A 60 -2.65 4.28 11.00
CA PRO A 60 -1.27 4.37 11.46
C PRO A 60 -1.13 5.12 12.78
N SER A 61 -0.43 4.52 13.74
CA SER A 61 -0.14 5.16 15.02
C SER A 61 0.94 6.23 14.89
N ALA A 62 0.86 7.27 15.72
CA ALA A 62 1.90 8.28 15.80
C ALA A 62 3.17 7.73 16.48
N LEU A 63 4.35 8.13 16.00
CA LEU A 63 5.63 7.69 16.56
C LEU A 63 5.75 7.94 18.06
N ASP A 64 5.35 9.12 18.52
CA ASP A 64 5.41 9.49 19.93
C ASP A 64 4.53 8.57 20.81
N ALA A 65 3.39 8.12 20.28
CA ALA A 65 2.51 7.20 21.00
C ALA A 65 3.13 5.81 21.13
N ILE A 66 3.77 5.30 20.06
CA ILE A 66 4.47 4.01 20.07
C ILE A 66 5.69 4.05 21.00
N MET A 67 6.49 5.12 20.92
CA MET A 67 7.74 5.24 21.70
C MET A 67 7.50 5.61 23.17
N ALA A 68 6.28 6.02 23.54
CA ALA A 68 5.91 6.22 24.95
C ALA A 68 5.89 4.91 25.74
N ASP A 69 5.71 3.77 25.08
CA ASP A 69 5.76 2.45 25.71
C ASP A 69 7.19 2.12 26.18
N PRO A 70 7.40 1.82 27.48
CA PRO A 70 8.68 1.38 28.00
C PRO A 70 9.30 0.19 27.26
N GLU A 71 8.50 -0.73 26.72
CA GLU A 71 8.99 -1.92 26.00
C GLU A 71 9.66 -1.56 24.66
N ASN A 72 9.34 -0.40 24.09
CA ASN A 72 9.84 0.05 22.79
C ASN A 72 11.11 0.90 22.90
N ARG A 73 11.54 1.26 24.11
CA ARG A 73 12.69 2.19 24.32
C ARG A 73 14.02 1.68 23.78
N ALA A 74 14.20 0.37 23.70
CA ALA A 74 15.40 -0.26 23.16
C ALA A 74 15.33 -0.49 21.65
N ALA A 75 14.17 -0.25 21.02
CA ALA A 75 13.98 -0.45 19.59
C ALA A 75 14.41 0.78 18.79
N VAL A 76 14.81 0.53 17.55
CA VAL A 76 15.00 1.57 16.54
C VAL A 76 13.75 1.61 15.66
N ALA A 77 13.01 2.71 15.71
CA ALA A 77 11.83 2.90 14.88
C ALA A 77 12.21 3.32 13.46
N PHE A 78 11.54 2.75 12.46
CA PHE A 78 11.64 3.18 11.07
C PHE A 78 10.29 3.07 10.35
N VAL A 79 10.17 3.79 9.23
CA VAL A 79 8.93 3.85 8.46
C VAL A 79 8.95 2.81 7.35
N VAL A 80 7.84 2.07 7.23
CA VAL A 80 7.60 1.13 6.14
C VAL A 80 6.35 1.60 5.38
N PRO A 81 6.51 2.00 4.10
CA PRO A 81 5.38 2.41 3.29
C PRO A 81 4.56 1.18 2.88
N VAL A 82 3.26 1.23 3.12
CA VAL A 82 2.32 0.29 2.51
C VAL A 82 1.78 0.97 1.26
N PRO A 83 2.07 0.42 0.06
CA PRO A 83 1.40 0.91 -1.12
C PRO A 83 -0.10 0.78 -0.88
N GLU A 84 -0.79 1.90 -1.01
CA GLU A 84 -2.24 1.87 -1.11
C GLU A 84 -2.52 0.86 -2.22
N GLY A 85 -3.27 -0.18 -1.88
CA GLY A 85 -3.69 -1.19 -2.85
C GLY A 85 -4.39 -0.47 -4.00
N PRO A 86 -4.59 -1.14 -5.14
CA PRO A 86 -5.28 -0.51 -6.25
C PRO A 86 -6.55 0.15 -5.73
N ASP A 87 -6.64 1.47 -5.93
CA ASP A 87 -7.79 2.27 -5.52
C ASP A 87 -9.06 1.52 -5.98
N PRO A 88 -10.01 1.21 -5.07
CA PRO A 88 -11.11 0.33 -5.42
C PRO A 88 -11.85 0.92 -6.61
N SER A 89 -12.08 0.09 -7.64
CA SER A 89 -12.79 0.54 -8.84
C SER A 89 -14.22 0.95 -8.48
N VAL A 90 -14.52 2.25 -8.52
CA VAL A 90 -15.87 2.78 -8.31
C VAL A 90 -16.68 2.69 -9.60
N ARG A 91 -17.86 2.05 -9.54
CA ARG A 91 -18.79 1.99 -10.69
C ARG A 91 -19.55 3.29 -10.84
N VAL A 92 -19.29 4.00 -11.93
CA VAL A 92 -19.99 5.24 -12.31
C VAL A 92 -20.97 4.98 -13.45
N ASN A 93 -22.19 5.50 -13.35
CA ASN A 93 -23.16 5.50 -14.44
C ASN A 93 -23.07 6.80 -15.23
N ILE A 94 -22.85 6.73 -16.54
CA ILE A 94 -22.72 7.90 -17.41
C ILE A 94 -23.60 7.76 -18.66
N THR A 95 -23.98 8.89 -19.26
CA THR A 95 -24.70 8.93 -20.55
C THR A 95 -23.76 9.42 -21.64
N LEU A 96 -23.68 8.67 -22.75
CA LEU A 96 -22.83 8.99 -23.90
C LEU A 96 -23.62 8.86 -25.20
N ASN A 97 -23.29 9.69 -26.18
CA ASN A 97 -23.81 9.55 -27.54
C ASN A 97 -23.35 8.22 -28.16
N ARG A 98 -24.24 7.55 -28.91
CA ARG A 98 -23.96 6.24 -29.53
C ARG A 98 -22.70 6.25 -30.41
N SER A 99 -22.48 7.33 -31.16
CA SER A 99 -21.29 7.50 -32.01
C SER A 99 -20.00 7.59 -31.19
N VAL A 100 -20.04 8.22 -30.03
CA VAL A 100 -18.88 8.36 -29.12
C VAL A 100 -18.56 7.00 -28.47
N LEU A 101 -19.59 6.31 -27.96
CA LEU A 101 -19.43 4.98 -27.38
C LEU A 101 -18.79 3.99 -28.37
N HIS A 102 -19.24 4.00 -29.62
CA HIS A 102 -18.67 3.14 -30.65
C HIS A 102 -17.18 3.40 -30.90
N ARG A 103 -16.76 4.67 -30.89
CA ARG A 103 -15.34 5.05 -31.03
C ARG A 103 -14.50 4.60 -29.84
N ILE A 104 -15.03 4.71 -28.63
CA ILE A 104 -14.39 4.22 -27.40
C ILE A 104 -14.18 2.70 -27.50
N ASP A 105 -15.23 1.97 -27.88
CA ASP A 105 -15.19 0.51 -27.99
C ASP A 105 -14.14 0.02 -28.98
N ALA A 106 -14.11 0.63 -30.17
CA ALA A 106 -13.16 0.31 -31.20
C ALA A 106 -11.72 0.56 -30.74
N HIS A 107 -11.47 1.69 -30.07
CA HIS A 107 -10.14 2.04 -29.57
C HIS A 107 -9.70 1.11 -28.43
N ALA A 108 -10.57 0.86 -27.46
CA ALA A 108 -10.29 -0.01 -26.32
C ALA A 108 -9.95 -1.43 -26.79
N LYS A 109 -10.72 -1.97 -27.74
CA LYS A 109 -10.46 -3.28 -28.34
C LYS A 109 -9.13 -3.34 -29.10
N ALA A 110 -8.80 -2.28 -29.86
CA ALA A 110 -7.55 -2.23 -30.62
C ALA A 110 -6.29 -2.22 -29.72
N HIS A 111 -6.42 -1.79 -28.46
CA HIS A 111 -5.32 -1.70 -27.49
C HIS A 111 -5.44 -2.72 -26.35
N SER A 112 -6.29 -3.75 -26.49
CA SER A 112 -6.49 -4.79 -25.47
C SER A 112 -6.83 -4.23 -24.07
N MET A 113 -7.57 -3.13 -24.01
CA MET A 113 -7.99 -2.47 -22.77
C MET A 113 -9.51 -2.44 -22.63
N SER A 114 -9.99 -2.24 -21.40
CA SER A 114 -11.42 -2.06 -21.13
C SER A 114 -11.87 -0.62 -21.43
N ARG A 115 -13.19 -0.41 -21.61
CA ARG A 115 -13.78 0.93 -21.74
C ARG A 115 -13.39 1.83 -20.56
N SER A 116 -13.46 1.30 -19.34
CA SER A 116 -13.12 2.03 -18.11
C SER A 116 -11.65 2.42 -18.07
N ALA A 117 -10.75 1.52 -18.48
CA ALA A 117 -9.31 1.81 -18.55
C ALA A 117 -9.01 2.95 -19.54
N PHE A 118 -9.63 2.90 -20.74
CA PHE A 118 -9.49 3.99 -21.72
C PHE A 118 -10.03 5.33 -21.20
N LEU A 119 -11.23 5.32 -20.61
CA LEU A 119 -11.84 6.53 -20.07
C LEU A 119 -11.02 7.14 -18.92
N ALA A 120 -10.50 6.30 -18.03
CA ALA A 120 -9.63 6.74 -16.93
C ALA A 120 -8.32 7.35 -17.46
N ASP A 121 -7.64 6.68 -18.40
CA ASP A 121 -6.42 7.20 -19.01
C ASP A 121 -6.64 8.55 -19.72
N ALA A 122 -7.73 8.67 -20.48
CA ALA A 122 -8.09 9.92 -21.15
C ALA A 122 -8.36 11.06 -20.14
N ALA A 123 -9.07 10.78 -19.04
CA ALA A 123 -9.34 11.75 -17.99
C ALA A 123 -8.05 12.21 -17.28
N LEU A 124 -7.17 11.26 -16.93
CA LEU A 124 -5.88 11.58 -16.31
C LEU A 124 -5.00 12.45 -17.20
N LYS A 125 -4.98 12.19 -18.52
CA LYS A 125 -4.27 13.03 -19.49
C LYS A 125 -4.84 14.45 -19.54
N ALA A 126 -6.16 14.59 -19.56
CA ALA A 126 -6.81 15.91 -19.57
C ALA A 126 -6.50 16.73 -18.30
N LEU A 127 -6.63 16.12 -17.12
CA LEU A 127 -6.32 16.76 -15.84
C LEU A 127 -4.87 17.26 -15.74
N ARG A 128 -3.92 16.55 -16.34
CA ARG A 128 -2.50 16.97 -16.40
C ARG A 128 -2.27 18.18 -17.30
N HIS A 129 -3.08 18.35 -18.34
CA HIS A 129 -2.98 19.47 -19.26
C HIS A 129 -3.56 20.76 -18.67
N ASP A 130 -4.58 20.66 -17.82
CA ASP A 130 -5.22 21.82 -17.18
C ASP A 130 -4.43 22.37 -15.97
N ALA A 131 -3.44 21.62 -15.47
CA ALA A 131 -2.59 22.03 -14.35
C ALA A 131 -1.39 22.92 -14.76
N ARG A 132 -1.37 23.43 -16.01
CA ARG A 132 -0.29 24.25 -16.58
C ARG A 132 -0.74 25.66 -16.95
#